data_AF-A0A380NJZ0-F1
#
_entry.id   AF-A0A380NJZ0-F1
#
_cell.length_a   1.000
_cell.length_b   1.000
_cell.length_c   1.000
_cell.angle_alpha   90.00
_cell.angle_beta   90.00
_cell.angle_gamma   90.00
#
_symmetry.space_group_name_H-M   'P 1'
#
loop_
_entity.id
_entity.type
_entity.pdbx_description
1 polymer ?
#
loop_
_entity_poly.entity_id
_entity_poly.type
_entity_poly.pdbx_seq_one_letter_code
_entity_poly.pdbx_strand_id
1 'polypeptide(L)'
;MTPKQDKFCVEYLIDLNGTQAAIRAGYSPKTADRIANQNLRKLEIQNRIKELRQKEFKSSIATAEEVEAMLSAAMRGELEEEVVVVESSLGISTAKKVRKQISAKDRLKAAELMGKRHQLFTDKLQVAMEDIPVIVDDIDDE
;
A
#
# COMPACT_ATOMS: atom_id res chain seq x y z
N MET A 1 -6.16 30.40 -3.18
CA MET A 1 -5.14 30.14 -2.14
C MET A 1 -3.86 30.94 -2.34
N THR A 2 -3.33 31.56 -1.26
CA THR A 2 -2.08 32.37 -1.31
C THR A 2 -0.82 31.53 -1.00
N PRO A 3 0.39 31.99 -1.35
CA PRO A 3 1.64 31.26 -1.03
C PRO A 3 1.83 30.98 0.47
N LYS A 4 1.42 31.90 1.35
CA LYS A 4 1.47 31.68 2.81
C LYS A 4 0.47 30.63 3.28
N GLN A 5 -0.69 30.52 2.63
CA GLN A 5 -1.67 29.48 2.96
C GLN A 5 -1.24 28.11 2.46
N ASP A 6 -0.62 28.03 1.28
CA ASP A 6 -0.07 26.76 0.79
C ASP A 6 1.08 26.28 1.69
N LYS A 7 2.00 27.19 2.07
CA LYS A 7 3.06 26.89 3.04
C LYS A 7 2.49 26.42 4.39
N PHE A 8 1.42 27.05 4.88
CA PHE A 8 0.72 26.59 6.09
C PHE A 8 0.20 25.15 5.95
N CYS A 9 -0.36 24.76 4.79
CA CYS A 9 -0.85 23.41 4.57
C CYS A 9 0.28 22.37 4.64
N VAL A 10 1.43 22.66 4.03
CA VAL A 10 2.62 21.79 4.07
C VAL A 10 3.15 21.66 5.49
N GLU A 11 3.36 22.79 6.18
CA GLU A 11 3.89 22.83 7.54
C GLU A 11 2.97 22.18 8.57
N TYR A 12 1.65 22.22 8.34
CA TYR A 12 0.66 21.58 9.21
C TYR A 12 0.73 20.05 9.12
N LEU A 13 1.09 19.49 7.97
CA LEU A 13 1.18 18.03 7.82
C LEU A 13 2.41 17.42 8.51
N ILE A 14 3.37 18.23 8.97
CA ILE A 14 4.57 17.75 9.67
C ILE A 14 4.24 17.24 11.07
N ASP A 15 3.46 18.01 11.84
CA ASP A 15 3.21 17.75 13.27
C ASP A 15 1.73 17.93 13.68
N LEU A 16 0.85 18.24 12.71
CA LEU A 16 -0.56 18.56 12.91
C LEU A 16 -0.81 19.69 13.92
N ASN A 17 0.18 20.58 14.09
CA ASN A 17 0.08 21.74 14.98
C ASN A 17 -0.20 23.01 14.18
N GLY A 18 -1.43 23.51 14.26
CA GLY A 18 -1.87 24.71 13.52
C GLY A 18 -1.05 25.95 13.86
N THR A 19 -0.84 26.22 15.15
CA THR A 19 -0.12 27.42 15.60
C THR A 19 1.33 27.40 15.12
N GLN A 20 2.03 26.27 15.26
CA GLN A 20 3.41 26.15 14.79
C GLN A 20 3.50 26.20 13.26
N ALA A 21 2.55 25.57 12.56
CA ALA A 21 2.48 25.66 11.11
C ALA A 21 2.28 27.10 10.62
N ALA A 22 1.46 27.90 11.31
CA ALA A 22 1.28 29.31 10.99
C ALA A 22 2.57 30.12 11.21
N ILE A 23 3.31 29.86 12.28
CA ILE A 23 4.61 30.50 12.53
C ILE A 23 5.61 30.16 11.42
N ARG A 24 5.77 28.87 11.09
CA ARG A 24 6.69 28.39 10.03
C ARG A 24 6.28 28.89 8.63
N ALA A 25 4.98 29.07 8.40
CA ALA A 25 4.43 29.67 7.19
C ALA A 25 4.65 31.19 7.07
N GLY A 26 5.19 31.84 8.10
CA GLY A 26 5.53 33.27 8.10
C GLY A 26 4.37 34.20 8.49
N TYR A 27 3.43 33.71 9.31
CA TYR A 27 2.47 34.56 10.02
C TYR A 27 3.08 35.09 11.33
N SER A 28 2.56 36.21 11.81
CA SER A 28 3.03 36.82 13.08
C SER A 28 2.80 35.85 14.25
N PRO A 29 3.82 35.55 15.07
CA PRO A 29 3.68 34.67 16.23
C PRO A 29 2.58 35.11 17.20
N LYS A 30 2.41 36.43 17.39
CA LYS A 30 1.40 37.02 18.28
C LYS A 30 -0.03 36.66 17.89
N THR A 31 -0.29 36.36 16.62
CA THR A 31 -1.62 36.08 16.08
C THR A 31 -1.71 34.69 15.43
N ALA A 32 -0.66 33.87 15.55
CA ALA A 32 -0.54 32.62 14.82
C ALA A 32 -1.65 31.62 15.15
N ASP A 33 -2.03 31.50 16.43
CA ASP A 33 -3.15 30.64 16.87
C ASP A 33 -4.46 31.03 16.18
N ARG A 34 -4.87 32.30 16.31
CA ARG A 34 -6.11 32.80 15.69
C ARG A 34 -6.11 32.61 14.18
N ILE A 35 -4.97 32.87 13.51
CA ILE A 35 -4.84 32.68 12.06
C ILE A 35 -4.90 31.20 11.69
N ALA A 36 -4.26 30.32 12.45
CA ALA A 36 -4.31 28.88 12.24
C ALA A 36 -5.75 28.37 12.34
N ASN A 37 -6.48 28.78 13.38
CA ASN A 37 -7.88 28.41 13.59
C ASN A 37 -8.77 28.90 12.42
N GLN A 38 -8.56 30.14 11.94
CA GLN A 38 -9.24 30.66 10.76
C GLN A 38 -8.88 29.88 9.50
N ASN A 39 -7.61 29.56 9.29
CA ASN A 39 -7.15 28.83 8.12
C ASN A 39 -7.72 27.41 8.09
N LEU A 40 -7.72 26.69 9.22
CA LEU A 40 -8.26 25.34 9.31
C LEU A 40 -9.78 25.26 9.10
N ARG A 41 -10.51 26.38 9.24
CA ARG A 41 -11.95 26.46 8.92
C ARG A 41 -12.24 26.76 7.45
N LYS A 42 -11.26 27.21 6.67
CA LYS A 42 -11.45 27.52 5.24
C LYS A 42 -11.47 26.23 4.43
N LEU A 43 -12.53 26.06 3.64
CA LEU A 43 -12.71 24.88 2.80
C LEU A 43 -11.53 24.68 1.81
N GLU A 44 -11.01 25.75 1.21
CA GLU A 44 -9.85 25.68 0.32
C GLU A 44 -8.61 25.05 1.00
N ILE A 45 -8.35 25.40 2.27
CA ILE A 45 -7.21 24.90 3.04
C ILE A 45 -7.45 23.46 3.47
N GLN A 46 -8.66 23.12 3.90
CA GLN A 46 -9.01 21.73 4.23
C GLN A 46 -8.85 20.81 3.01
N ASN A 47 -9.31 21.26 1.83
CA ASN A 47 -9.16 20.51 0.59
C ASN A 47 -7.68 20.35 0.22
N ARG A 48 -6.86 21.39 0.37
CA ARG A 48 -5.43 21.30 0.10
C ARG A 48 -4.70 20.34 1.03
N ILE A 49 -4.98 20.39 2.33
CA ILE A 49 -4.41 19.46 3.31
C ILE A 49 -4.80 18.01 2.96
N LYS A 50 -6.05 17.78 2.55
CA LYS A 50 -6.54 16.47 2.12
C LYS A 50 -5.83 16.00 0.85
N GLU A 51 -5.66 16.86 -0.14
CA GLU A 51 -4.93 16.58 -1.38
C GLU A 51 -3.48 16.18 -1.10
N LEU A 52 -2.76 16.99 -0.31
CA LEU A 52 -1.38 16.71 0.08
C LEU A 52 -1.27 15.39 0.83
N ARG A 53 -2.14 15.13 1.80
CA ARG A 53 -2.19 13.85 2.52
C ARG A 53 -2.44 12.68 1.57
N GLN A 54 -3.37 12.83 0.63
CA GLN A 54 -3.68 11.78 -0.33
C GLN A 54 -2.52 11.54 -1.30
N LYS A 55 -1.79 12.59 -1.68
CA LYS A 55 -0.59 12.49 -2.51
C LYS A 55 0.51 11.70 -1.79
N GLU A 56 0.83 12.07 -0.55
CA GLU A 56 1.83 11.36 0.27
C GLU A 56 1.42 9.90 0.53
N PHE A 57 0.14 9.67 0.81
CA PHE A 57 -0.41 8.32 0.98
C PHE A 57 -0.28 7.49 -0.31
N LYS A 58 -0.60 8.08 -1.47
CA LYS A 58 -0.45 7.42 -2.76
C LYS A 58 1.02 7.12 -3.09
N SER A 59 1.96 8.01 -2.76
CA SER A 59 3.40 7.74 -2.97
C SER A 59 3.98 6.71 -1.99
N SER A 60 3.32 6.49 -0.85
CA SER A 60 3.72 5.47 0.13
C SER A 60 3.19 4.07 -0.22
N ILE A 61 2.22 3.95 -1.13
CA ILE A 61 1.59 2.68 -1.48
C ILE A 61 2.15 2.19 -2.79
N ALA A 62 2.58 0.93 -2.81
CA ALA A 62 2.95 0.26 -4.05
C ALA A 62 1.77 0.24 -5.03
N THR A 63 2.00 0.76 -6.22
CA THR A 63 1.07 0.72 -7.34
C THR A 63 0.98 -0.67 -7.94
N ALA A 64 -0.06 -0.94 -8.74
CA ALA A 64 -0.20 -2.23 -9.43
C ALA A 64 1.00 -2.52 -10.36
N GLU A 65 1.52 -1.48 -11.03
CA GLU A 65 2.70 -1.60 -11.91
C GLU A 65 3.96 -1.97 -11.12
N GLU A 66 4.18 -1.36 -9.94
CA GLU A 66 5.30 -1.71 -9.08
C GLU A 66 5.21 -3.15 -8.56
N VAL A 67 4.01 -3.60 -8.20
CA VAL A 67 3.77 -4.99 -7.80
C VAL A 67 4.07 -5.94 -8.96
N GLU A 68 3.57 -5.66 -10.16
CA GLU A 68 3.82 -6.48 -11.36
C GLU A 68 5.32 -6.50 -11.73
N ALA A 69 6.02 -5.37 -11.62
CA ALA A 69 7.46 -5.28 -11.84
C ALA A 69 8.24 -6.10 -10.80
N MET A 70 7.88 -6.00 -9.51
CA MET A 70 8.51 -6.76 -8.44
C MET A 70 8.30 -8.27 -8.60
N LEU A 71 7.08 -8.70 -8.92
CA LEU A 71 6.78 -10.12 -9.19
C LEU A 71 7.53 -10.63 -10.42
N SER A 72 7.68 -9.80 -11.46
CA SER A 72 8.46 -10.13 -12.66
C SER A 72 9.94 -10.34 -12.33
N ALA A 73 10.56 -9.41 -11.57
CA ALA A 73 11.94 -9.52 -11.12
C ALA A 73 12.14 -10.76 -10.23
N ALA A 74 11.19 -11.04 -9.32
CA ALA A 74 11.18 -12.23 -8.49
C ALA A 74 11.18 -13.49 -9.36
N MET A 75 10.19 -13.65 -10.25
CA MET A 75 10.08 -14.82 -11.13
C MET A 75 11.33 -15.06 -11.98
N ARG A 76 11.99 -13.99 -12.46
CA ARG A 76 13.23 -14.05 -13.25
C ARG A 76 14.48 -14.36 -12.42
N GLY A 77 14.40 -14.36 -11.10
CA GLY A 77 15.54 -14.59 -10.20
C GLY A 77 16.48 -13.40 -10.10
N GLU A 78 15.98 -12.19 -10.35
CA GLU A 78 16.73 -10.94 -10.23
C GLU A 78 16.79 -10.45 -8.77
N LEU A 79 15.89 -10.94 -7.91
CA LEU A 79 15.88 -10.62 -6.48
C LEU A 79 16.79 -11.57 -5.68
N GLU A 80 17.52 -10.99 -4.73
CA GLU A 80 18.36 -11.71 -3.77
C GLU A 80 17.79 -11.64 -2.36
N GLU A 81 18.01 -12.71 -1.59
CA GLU A 81 17.75 -12.80 -0.16
C GLU A 81 19.05 -13.04 0.62
N GLU A 82 19.11 -12.52 1.84
CA GLU A 82 20.19 -12.83 2.79
C GLU A 82 19.79 -14.07 3.60
N VAL A 83 20.58 -15.13 3.49
CA VAL A 83 20.40 -16.36 4.26
C VAL A 83 21.59 -16.62 5.16
N VAL A 84 21.32 -17.22 6.32
CA VAL A 84 22.37 -17.71 7.21
C VAL A 84 22.72 -19.13 6.80
N VAL A 85 23.97 -19.34 6.41
CA VAL A 85 24.53 -20.65 6.08
C VAL A 85 25.47 -21.07 7.21
N VAL A 86 25.38 -22.33 7.63
CA VAL A 86 26.32 -22.91 8.58
C VAL A 86 27.33 -23.74 7.80
N GLU A 87 28.58 -23.31 7.83
CA GLU A 87 29.71 -24.06 7.29
C GLU A 87 30.37 -24.84 8.43
N SER A 88 30.54 -26.14 8.25
CA SER A 88 31.29 -26.97 9.19
C SER A 88 32.61 -27.37 8.55
N SER A 89 33.71 -26.98 9.18
CA SER A 89 35.06 -27.38 8.78
C SER A 89 35.84 -27.78 10.02
N LEU A 90 36.50 -28.95 9.98
CA LEU A 90 37.34 -29.47 11.08
C LEU A 90 36.62 -29.53 12.45
N GLY A 91 35.32 -29.85 12.46
CA GLY A 91 34.52 -29.97 13.69
C GLY A 91 34.10 -28.63 14.30
N ILE A 92 34.41 -27.50 13.65
CA ILE A 92 33.96 -26.16 14.06
C ILE A 92 32.87 -25.71 13.10
N SER A 93 31.70 -25.36 13.64
CA SER A 93 30.58 -24.80 12.88
C SER A 93 30.61 -23.27 12.96
N THR A 94 30.62 -22.62 11.81
CA THR A 94 30.56 -21.15 11.71
C THR A 94 29.33 -20.73 10.92
N ALA A 95 28.57 -19.77 11.46
CA ALA A 95 27.41 -19.21 10.78
C ALA A 95 27.82 -17.95 10.01
N LYS A 96 27.48 -17.89 8.73
CA LYS A 96 27.79 -16.76 7.84
C LYS A 96 26.53 -16.31 7.12
N LYS A 97 26.37 -14.99 6.98
CA LYS A 97 25.34 -14.38 6.14
C LYS A 97 25.82 -14.36 4.70
N VAL A 98 25.05 -14.95 3.80
CA VAL A 98 25.34 -15.01 2.36
C VAL A 98 24.13 -14.48 1.60
N ARG A 99 24.36 -13.65 0.60
CA ARG A 99 23.32 -13.24 -0.35
C ARG A 99 23.27 -14.24 -1.50
N LYS A 100 22.07 -14.69 -1.82
CA LYS A 100 21.79 -15.58 -2.95
C LYS A 100 20.46 -15.19 -3.58
N GLN A 101 20.19 -15.67 -4.78
CA GLN A 101 18.86 -15.53 -5.40
C GLN A 101 17.76 -16.09 -4.49
N ILE A 102 16.58 -15.46 -4.53
CA ILE A 102 15.40 -15.97 -3.83
C ILE A 102 15.09 -17.43 -4.21
N SER A 103 14.54 -18.16 -3.26
CA SER A 103 14.24 -19.58 -3.41
C SER A 103 13.39 -19.88 -4.65
N ALA A 104 13.54 -21.09 -5.23
CA ALA A 104 12.70 -21.50 -6.36
C ALA A 104 11.19 -21.48 -6.01
N LYS A 105 10.83 -21.73 -4.75
CA LYS A 105 9.45 -21.68 -4.26
C LYS A 105 8.88 -20.26 -4.38
N ASP A 106 9.64 -19.24 -4.02
CA ASP A 106 9.19 -17.84 -4.08
C ASP A 106 9.06 -17.36 -5.52
N ARG A 107 9.96 -17.82 -6.41
CA ARG A 107 9.88 -17.54 -7.86
C ARG A 107 8.65 -18.17 -8.50
N LEU A 108 8.37 -19.44 -8.16
CA LEU A 108 7.15 -20.12 -8.59
C LEU A 108 5.90 -19.43 -8.05
N LYS A 109 5.94 -18.92 -6.81
CA LYS A 109 4.81 -18.16 -6.27
C LYS A 109 4.58 -16.86 -7.02
N ALA A 110 5.64 -16.15 -7.40
CA ALA A 110 5.52 -14.95 -8.23
C ALA A 110 4.92 -15.27 -9.61
N ALA A 111 5.36 -16.36 -10.24
CA ALA A 111 4.78 -16.83 -11.51
C ALA A 111 3.29 -17.19 -11.38
N GLU A 112 2.89 -17.87 -10.30
CA GLU A 112 1.49 -18.19 -10.00
C GLU A 112 0.63 -16.92 -9.86
N LEU A 113 1.12 -15.91 -9.13
CA LEU A 113 0.38 -14.65 -8.95
C LEU A 113 0.22 -13.89 -10.27
N MET A 114 1.27 -13.82 -11.09
CA MET A 114 1.20 -13.22 -12.43
C MET A 114 0.25 -14.00 -13.35
N GLY A 115 0.30 -15.33 -13.31
CA GLY A 115 -0.61 -16.17 -14.10
C GLY A 115 -2.08 -15.99 -13.69
N LYS A 116 -2.37 -15.86 -12.39
CA LYS A 116 -3.71 -15.54 -11.88
C LYS A 116 -4.19 -14.17 -12.37
N ARG A 117 -3.33 -13.16 -12.30
CA ARG A 117 -3.59 -11.79 -12.80
C ARG A 117 -3.94 -11.78 -14.29
N HIS A 118 -3.28 -12.62 -15.09
CA HIS A 118 -3.50 -12.78 -16.53
C HIS A 118 -4.51 -13.88 -16.91
N GLN A 119 -5.23 -14.46 -15.94
CA GLN A 119 -6.23 -15.51 -16.17
C GLN A 119 -5.68 -16.73 -16.94
N LEU A 120 -4.41 -17.07 -16.74
CA LEU A 120 -3.77 -18.23 -17.40
C LEU A 120 -4.20 -19.57 -16.79
N PHE A 121 -4.84 -19.55 -15.61
CA PHE A 121 -5.30 -20.74 -14.91
C PHE A 121 -6.83 -20.82 -14.97
N THR A 122 -7.33 -22.01 -15.26
CA THR A 122 -8.76 -22.33 -15.20
C THR A 122 -9.00 -23.38 -14.12
N ASP A 123 -9.86 -23.06 -13.15
CA ASP A 123 -10.31 -24.04 -12.16
C ASP A 123 -11.49 -24.83 -12.73
N LYS A 124 -11.34 -26.16 -12.81
CA LYS A 124 -12.46 -27.05 -13.17
C LYS A 124 -13.26 -27.38 -11.91
N LEU A 125 -14.42 -26.76 -11.76
CA LEU A 125 -15.36 -27.12 -10.70
C LEU A 125 -16.27 -28.25 -11.19
N GLN A 126 -16.18 -29.43 -10.57
CA GLN A 126 -17.17 -30.49 -10.77
C GLN A 126 -18.30 -30.27 -9.77
N VAL A 127 -19.43 -29.73 -10.23
CA VAL A 127 -20.65 -29.64 -9.43
C VAL A 127 -21.54 -30.81 -9.82
N ALA A 128 -21.69 -31.77 -8.92
CA ALA A 128 -22.79 -32.72 -9.01
C ALA A 128 -24.05 -31.97 -8.57
N MET A 129 -24.88 -31.59 -9.53
CA MET A 129 -26.24 -31.15 -9.23
C MET A 129 -27.04 -32.43 -8.95
N GLU A 130 -27.26 -32.74 -7.68
CA GLU A 130 -28.44 -33.51 -7.31
C GLU A 130 -29.64 -32.61 -7.53
N ASP A 131 -30.67 -33.15 -8.19
CA ASP A 131 -31.88 -32.44 -8.61
C ASP A 131 -32.35 -31.48 -7.52
N ILE A 132 -32.17 -30.18 -7.74
CA ILE A 132 -32.67 -29.16 -6.82
C ILE A 132 -34.20 -29.24 -6.92
N PRO A 133 -34.91 -29.64 -5.85
CA PRO A 133 -36.37 -29.74 -5.92
C PRO A 133 -36.93 -28.33 -6.16
N VAL A 134 -37.45 -28.11 -7.37
CA VAL A 134 -38.22 -26.91 -7.70
C VAL A 134 -39.60 -27.12 -7.07
N ILE A 135 -39.84 -26.46 -5.94
CA ILE A 135 -41.19 -26.40 -5.36
C ILE A 135 -41.95 -25.36 -6.19
N VAL A 136 -42.82 -25.85 -7.07
CA VAL A 136 -43.85 -25.03 -7.74
C VAL A 136 -45.04 -24.99 -6.78
N ASP A 137 -45.28 -23.84 -6.18
CA ASP A 137 -46.45 -23.61 -5.33
C ASP A 137 -47.61 -23.15 -6.23
N ASP A 138 -48.39 -24.11 -6.72
CA ASP A 138 -49.60 -23.89 -7.53
C ASP A 138 -50.87 -23.78 -6.64
N ILE A 139 -50.73 -23.31 -5.40
CA ILE A 139 -51.91 -23.01 -4.57
C ILE A 139 -52.48 -21.66 -5.01
N ASP A 140 -53.56 -21.72 -5.78
CA ASP A 140 -54.48 -20.59 -5.96
C ASP A 140 -55.04 -20.20 -4.57
N ASP A 141 -54.77 -18.97 -4.14
CA ASP A 141 -55.36 -18.36 -2.95
C ASP A 141 -56.89 -18.21 -3.16
N GLU A 142 -57.70 -19.19 -2.72
CA GLU A 142 -59.16 -19.05 -2.53
C GLU A 142 -59.52 -18.44 -1.17
#